data_AF-A0A2J8X2A9-F1
#
_entry.id   AF-A0A2J8X2A9-F1
#
_cell.length_a   1.000
_cell.length_b   1.000
_cell.length_c   1.000
_cell.angle_alpha   90.00
_cell.angle_beta   90.00
_cell.angle_gamma   90.00
#
_symmetry.space_group_name_H-M   'P 1'
#
loop_
_entity.id
_entity.type
_entity.pdbx_description
1 polymer ?
#
loop_
_entity_poly.entity_id
_entity_poly.type
_entity_poly.pdbx_seq_one_letter_code
_entity_poly.pdbx_strand_id
1 'polypeptide(L)'
;DVHAVCLWDDKGPAKIHQALKEDILEFIKQAQALMLDTWNESIFSNIKNRLQDSAMKLVHAERLGEAFDSQLVIGVRESYVNLCSNPEDKLQIYRDNFEKAYLDSTERFYRTQAPSYLQQNGVQNYMKY
;
A
#
# COMPACT_ATOMS: atom_id res chain seq x y z
N ASP A 1 48.75 6.20 -26.16
CA ASP A 1 49.56 5.18 -26.83
C ASP A 1 49.64 3.94 -25.94
N VAL A 2 49.31 2.76 -26.48
CA VAL A 2 49.11 1.40 -25.90
C VAL A 2 48.39 1.28 -24.54
N HIS A 3 48.85 1.95 -23.49
CA HIS A 3 48.28 1.91 -22.14
C HIS A 3 46.81 2.38 -22.08
N ALA A 4 46.41 3.31 -22.95
CA ALA A 4 45.02 3.75 -23.08
C ALA A 4 44.12 2.67 -23.72
N VAL A 5 44.68 1.83 -24.60
CA VAL A 5 43.97 0.73 -25.26
C VAL A 5 43.81 -0.45 -24.30
N CYS A 6 44.85 -0.81 -23.54
CA CYS A 6 44.74 -1.84 -22.49
C CYS A 6 43.75 -1.44 -21.38
N LEU A 7 43.73 -0.17 -20.96
CA LEU A 7 42.73 0.32 -20.00
C LEU A 7 41.30 0.25 -20.55
N TRP A 8 41.12 0.41 -21.87
CA TRP A 8 39.85 0.23 -22.55
C TRP A 8 39.45 -1.24 -22.63
N ASP A 9 40.40 -2.13 -22.87
CA ASP A 9 40.18 -3.58 -22.91
C ASP A 9 39.77 -4.12 -21.52
N ASP A 10 40.45 -3.68 -20.45
CA ASP A 10 40.19 -4.16 -19.08
C ASP A 10 38.95 -3.53 -18.42
N LYS A 11 38.69 -2.23 -18.65
CA LYS A 11 37.63 -1.47 -17.94
C LYS A 11 36.48 -1.02 -18.83
N GLY A 12 36.63 -1.07 -20.15
CA GLY A 12 35.60 -0.68 -21.12
C GLY A 12 34.34 -1.55 -21.02
N PRO A 13 34.44 -2.90 -21.05
CA PRO A 13 33.27 -3.77 -20.94
C PRO A 13 32.47 -3.56 -19.65
N ALA A 14 33.17 -3.41 -18.52
CA ALA A 14 32.52 -3.17 -17.22
C ALA A 14 31.78 -1.82 -17.19
N LYS A 15 32.38 -0.76 -17.76
CA LYS A 15 31.74 0.57 -17.85
C LYS A 15 30.52 0.56 -18.75
N ILE A 16 30.58 -0.10 -19.91
CA ILE A 16 29.44 -0.24 -20.82
C ILE A 16 28.31 -1.03 -20.15
N HIS A 17 28.64 -2.14 -19.50
CA HIS A 17 27.65 -2.94 -18.76
C HIS A 17 26.99 -2.13 -17.63
N GLN A 18 27.78 -1.34 -16.88
CA GLN A 18 27.24 -0.49 -15.82
C GLN A 18 26.32 0.60 -16.39
N ALA A 19 26.75 1.32 -17.44
CA ALA A 19 25.93 2.35 -18.07
C ALA A 19 24.62 1.76 -18.62
N LEU A 20 24.68 0.62 -19.31
CA LEU A 20 23.49 -0.06 -19.81
C LEU A 20 22.54 -0.48 -18.66
N LYS A 21 23.09 -0.97 -17.55
CA LYS A 21 22.29 -1.33 -16.37
C LYS A 21 21.62 -0.09 -15.75
N GLU A 22 22.33 1.04 -15.68
CA GLU A 22 21.79 2.30 -15.18
C GLU A 22 20.66 2.81 -16.07
N ASP A 23 20.87 2.84 -17.39
CA ASP A 23 19.85 3.23 -18.38
C ASP A 23 18.60 2.36 -18.30
N ILE A 24 18.76 1.03 -18.20
CA ILE A 24 17.62 0.09 -18.06
C ILE A 24 16.86 0.36 -16.76
N LEU A 25 17.57 0.57 -15.64
CA LEU A 25 16.92 0.84 -14.36
C LEU A 25 16.20 2.19 -14.35
N GLU A 26 16.75 3.20 -15.03
CA GLU A 26 16.12 4.50 -15.18
C GLU A 26 14.84 4.38 -16.02
N PHE A 27 14.92 3.69 -17.16
CA PHE A 27 13.75 3.43 -18.01
C PHE A 27 12.64 2.70 -17.27
N ILE A 28 12.96 1.63 -16.51
CA ILE A 28 11.97 0.88 -15.72
C ILE A 28 11.29 1.79 -14.69
N LYS A 29 12.06 2.65 -14.01
CA LYS A 29 11.49 3.60 -13.02
C LYS A 29 10.55 4.61 -13.67
N GLN A 30 10.95 5.20 -14.81
CA GLN A 30 10.12 6.15 -15.54
C GLN A 30 8.83 5.50 -16.05
N ALA A 31 8.93 4.31 -16.65
CA ALA A 31 7.77 3.56 -17.12
C ALA A 31 6.82 3.19 -15.97
N GLN A 32 7.35 2.70 -14.84
CA GLN A 32 6.54 2.36 -13.68
C GLN A 32 5.82 3.58 -13.10
N ALA A 33 6.51 4.72 -12.97
CA ALA A 33 5.90 5.96 -12.51
C ALA A 33 4.74 6.39 -13.42
N LEU A 34 4.98 6.44 -14.74
CA LEU A 34 3.96 6.81 -15.72
C LEU A 34 2.73 5.90 -15.65
N MET A 35 2.94 4.58 -15.52
CA MET A 35 1.85 3.62 -15.41
C MET A 35 1.01 3.83 -14.14
N LEU A 36 1.66 4.04 -13.00
CA LEU A 36 1.00 4.29 -11.72
C LEU A 36 0.24 5.62 -11.72
N ASP A 37 0.83 6.68 -12.27
CA ASP A 37 0.17 7.98 -12.39
C ASP A 37 -1.06 7.91 -13.30
N THR A 38 -0.91 7.27 -14.47
CA THR A 38 -2.02 7.08 -15.41
C THR A 38 -3.16 6.27 -14.78
N TRP A 39 -2.83 5.19 -14.05
CA TRP A 39 -3.80 4.39 -13.32
C TRP A 39 -4.51 5.19 -12.23
N ASN A 40 -3.75 5.99 -11.47
CA ASN A 40 -4.30 6.83 -10.42
C ASN A 40 -5.31 7.85 -10.97
N GLU A 41 -4.92 8.57 -12.01
CA GLU A 41 -5.75 9.59 -12.64
C GLU A 41 -6.99 9.00 -13.32
N SER A 42 -6.81 7.92 -14.10
CA SER A 42 -7.88 7.38 -14.93
C SER A 42 -8.90 6.56 -14.12
N ILE A 43 -8.45 5.83 -13.10
CA ILE A 43 -9.28 4.83 -12.40
C ILE A 43 -9.36 5.15 -10.91
N PHE A 44 -8.25 5.06 -10.18
CA PHE A 44 -8.29 5.00 -8.72
C PHE A 44 -8.88 6.26 -8.10
N SER A 45 -8.48 7.45 -8.54
CA SER A 45 -8.95 8.73 -8.04
C SER A 45 -10.48 8.86 -8.04
N ASN A 46 -11.14 8.27 -9.05
CA ASN A 46 -12.59 8.32 -9.26
C ASN A 46 -13.37 7.35 -8.37
N ILE A 47 -12.76 6.23 -7.95
CA ILE A 47 -13.45 5.17 -7.21
C ILE A 47 -12.89 4.89 -5.82
N LYS A 48 -11.78 5.53 -5.42
CA LYS A 48 -11.06 5.26 -4.16
C LYS A 48 -11.96 5.25 -2.93
N ASN A 49 -12.87 6.21 -2.80
CA ASN A 49 -13.78 6.29 -1.66
C ASN A 49 -14.74 5.10 -1.62
N ARG A 50 -15.28 4.70 -2.77
CA ARG A 50 -16.18 3.54 -2.87
C ARG A 50 -15.46 2.23 -2.56
N LEU A 51 -14.22 2.10 -3.03
CA LEU A 51 -13.36 0.96 -2.74
C LEU A 51 -13.05 0.88 -1.24
N GLN A 52 -12.68 2.01 -0.63
CA GLN A 52 -12.43 2.12 0.81
C GLN A 52 -13.66 1.72 1.62
N ASP A 53 -14.83 2.29 1.32
CA ASP A 53 -16.06 1.99 2.04
C ASP A 53 -16.44 0.49 1.93
N SER A 54 -16.21 -0.10 0.75
CA SER A 54 -16.46 -1.53 0.54
C SER A 54 -15.47 -2.39 1.32
N ALA A 55 -14.18 -2.01 1.35
CA ALA A 55 -13.16 -2.68 2.15
C ALA A 55 -13.48 -2.62 3.66
N MET A 56 -13.94 -1.47 4.17
CA MET A 56 -14.33 -1.35 5.58
C MET A 56 -15.55 -2.21 5.92
N LYS A 57 -16.50 -2.38 4.99
CA LYS A 57 -17.62 -3.31 5.17
C LYS A 57 -17.18 -4.76 5.24
N LEU A 58 -16.22 -5.18 4.42
CA LEU A 58 -15.65 -6.53 4.47
C LEU A 58 -14.94 -6.79 5.80
N VAL A 59 -14.13 -5.85 6.27
CA VAL A 59 -13.48 -5.93 7.60
C VAL A 59 -14.53 -6.02 8.72
N HIS A 60 -15.61 -5.25 8.63
CA HIS A 60 -16.68 -5.32 9.61
C HIS A 60 -17.38 -6.68 9.61
N ALA A 61 -17.71 -7.23 8.43
CA ALA A 61 -18.31 -8.55 8.27
C ALA A 61 -17.38 -9.65 8.84
N GLU A 62 -16.08 -9.56 8.60
CA GLU A 62 -15.09 -10.50 9.17
C GLU A 62 -15.06 -10.49 10.70
N ARG A 63 -15.19 -9.30 11.32
CA ARG A 63 -15.29 -9.18 12.79
C ARG A 63 -16.55 -9.85 13.35
N LEU A 64 -17.58 -10.03 12.53
CA LEU A 64 -18.81 -10.75 12.88
C LEU A 64 -18.75 -12.24 12.53
N GLY A 65 -17.62 -12.72 12.01
CA GLY A 65 -17.36 -14.12 11.69
C GLY A 65 -17.57 -14.50 10.23
N GLU A 66 -17.83 -13.53 9.34
CA GLU A 66 -17.96 -13.79 7.90
C GLU A 66 -16.60 -13.79 7.20
N ALA A 67 -16.16 -14.95 6.70
CA ALA A 67 -14.93 -15.03 5.92
C ALA A 67 -15.10 -14.38 4.54
N PHE A 68 -14.05 -13.70 4.06
CA PHE A 68 -13.98 -13.12 2.72
C PHE A 68 -12.57 -13.27 2.13
N ASP A 69 -12.43 -12.98 0.83
CA ASP A 69 -11.10 -12.96 0.19
C ASP A 69 -10.30 -11.72 0.63
N SER A 70 -9.28 -11.95 1.48
CA SER A 70 -8.37 -10.92 1.99
C SER A 70 -7.74 -10.04 0.90
N GLN A 71 -7.59 -10.55 -0.33
CA GLN A 71 -7.03 -9.78 -1.45
C GLN A 71 -7.87 -8.54 -1.79
N LEU A 72 -9.17 -8.56 -1.51
CA LEU A 72 -10.06 -7.41 -1.74
C LEU A 72 -9.68 -6.20 -0.88
N VAL A 73 -9.31 -6.42 0.39
CA VAL A 73 -8.89 -5.34 1.29
C VAL A 73 -7.41 -5.00 1.08
N ILE A 74 -6.57 -6.02 0.86
CA ILE A 74 -5.14 -5.84 0.58
C ILE A 74 -4.92 -5.00 -0.69
N GLY A 75 -5.64 -5.28 -1.77
CA GLY A 75 -5.51 -4.54 -3.04
C GLY A 75 -5.92 -3.08 -2.91
N VAL A 76 -6.97 -2.78 -2.14
CA VAL A 76 -7.37 -1.38 -1.84
C VAL A 76 -6.29 -0.68 -1.03
N ARG A 77 -5.76 -1.32 0.01
CA ARG A 77 -4.65 -0.80 0.82
C ARG A 77 -3.41 -0.52 -0.05
N GLU A 78 -3.01 -1.47 -0.90
CA GLU A 78 -1.85 -1.34 -1.78
C GLU A 78 -2.02 -0.21 -2.79
N SER A 79 -3.24 0.01 -3.28
CA SER A 79 -3.56 1.15 -4.13
C SER A 79 -3.28 2.48 -3.41
N TYR A 80 -3.71 2.62 -2.15
CA TYR A 80 -3.41 3.81 -1.34
C TYR A 80 -1.92 3.99 -1.03
N VAL A 81 -1.14 2.91 -0.91
CA VAL A 81 0.30 2.99 -0.63
C VAL A 81 1.11 3.33 -1.89
N ASN A 82 0.77 2.73 -3.03
CA ASN A 82 1.59 2.79 -4.24
C ASN A 82 1.22 3.95 -5.17
N LEU A 83 0.00 4.50 -5.07
CA LEU A 83 -0.50 5.55 -5.97
C LEU A 83 -0.41 6.95 -5.36
N CYS A 84 0.40 7.13 -4.31
CA CYS A 84 0.62 8.44 -3.72
C CYS A 84 1.57 9.27 -4.59
N SER A 85 1.09 10.39 -5.10
CA SER A 85 1.89 11.33 -5.90
C SER A 85 2.75 12.29 -5.08
N ASN A 86 2.72 12.22 -3.73
CA ASN A 86 3.55 13.08 -2.89
C ASN A 86 4.99 12.51 -2.80
N PRO A 87 6.01 13.23 -3.31
CA PRO A 87 7.39 12.75 -3.31
C PRO A 87 8.04 12.78 -1.92
N GLU A 88 7.60 13.68 -1.03
CA GLU A 88 8.14 13.82 0.34
C GLU A 88 7.51 12.82 1.30
N ASP A 89 6.25 12.45 1.07
CA ASP A 89 5.48 11.56 1.93
C ASP A 89 4.59 10.60 1.14
N LYS A 90 5.19 9.48 0.71
CA LYS A 90 4.53 8.44 -0.08
C LYS A 90 3.37 7.74 0.63
N LEU A 91 3.21 7.95 1.94
CA LEU A 91 2.16 7.31 2.74
C LEU A 91 1.06 8.29 3.15
N GLN A 92 1.11 9.55 2.69
CA GLN A 92 0.15 10.58 3.06
C GLN A 92 -1.30 10.15 2.80
N ILE A 93 -1.62 9.76 1.55
CA ILE A 93 -3.00 9.39 1.20
C ILE A 93 -3.45 8.11 1.89
N TYR A 94 -2.52 7.20 2.20
CA TYR A 94 -2.80 5.99 2.96
C TYR A 94 -3.24 6.35 4.39
N ARG A 95 -2.47 7.19 5.08
CA ARG A 95 -2.76 7.59 6.46
C ARG A 95 -4.04 8.41 6.57
N ASP A 96 -4.18 9.42 5.72
CA ASP A 96 -5.30 10.37 5.77
C ASP A 96 -6.65 9.74 5.38
N ASN A 97 -6.64 8.59 4.68
CA ASN A 97 -7.83 7.93 4.18
C ASN A 97 -7.99 6.51 4.73
N PHE A 98 -7.21 5.55 4.22
CA PHE A 98 -7.42 4.13 4.54
C PHE A 98 -7.14 3.82 6.00
N GLU A 99 -5.98 4.24 6.52
CA GLU A 99 -5.60 4.02 7.92
C GLU A 99 -6.61 4.68 8.85
N LYS A 100 -6.93 5.96 8.61
CA LYS A 100 -7.93 6.70 9.38
C LYS A 100 -9.30 6.01 9.38
N ALA A 101 -9.80 5.61 8.20
CA ALA A 101 -11.08 4.91 8.10
C ALA A 101 -11.06 3.56 8.83
N TYR A 102 -9.95 2.83 8.75
CA TYR A 102 -9.76 1.58 9.46
C TYR A 102 -9.77 1.80 10.98
N LEU A 103 -9.01 2.77 11.49
CA LEU A 103 -8.97 3.12 12.91
C LEU A 103 -10.34 3.57 13.41
N ASP A 104 -11.00 4.50 12.70
CA ASP A 104 -12.33 5.00 13.06
C ASP A 104 -13.36 3.85 13.10
N SER A 105 -13.34 2.94 12.13
CA SER A 105 -14.24 1.78 12.11
C SER A 105 -13.96 0.80 13.26
N THR A 106 -12.68 0.63 13.61
CA THR A 106 -12.22 -0.23 14.72
C THR A 106 -12.67 0.33 16.05
N GLU A 107 -12.45 1.63 16.26
CA GLU A 107 -12.88 2.31 17.47
C GLU A 107 -14.40 2.21 17.63
N ARG A 108 -15.18 2.53 16.59
CA ARG A 108 -16.65 2.46 16.64
C ARG A 108 -17.17 1.06 16.95
N PHE A 109 -16.56 0.04 16.35
CA PHE A 109 -16.92 -1.35 16.58
C PHE A 109 -16.73 -1.73 18.05
N TYR A 110 -15.52 -1.54 18.59
CA TYR A 110 -15.22 -1.95 19.96
C TYR A 110 -15.85 -1.05 21.02
N ARG A 111 -16.08 0.24 20.72
CA ARG A 111 -16.84 1.14 21.61
C ARG A 111 -18.28 0.65 21.84
N THR A 112 -18.84 -0.10 20.88
CA THR A 112 -20.18 -0.70 21.00
C THR A 112 -20.12 -2.11 21.57
N GLN A 113 -19.20 -2.94 21.07
CA GLN A 113 -19.11 -4.36 21.43
C GLN A 113 -18.56 -4.59 22.85
N ALA A 114 -17.56 -3.82 23.28
CA ALA A 114 -16.87 -4.03 24.55
C ALA A 114 -17.79 -3.83 25.78
N PRO A 115 -18.59 -2.75 25.88
CA PRO A 115 -19.52 -2.59 27.01
C PRO A 115 -20.58 -3.69 27.05
N SER A 116 -21.09 -4.11 25.88
CA SER A 116 -22.08 -5.18 25.77
C SER A 116 -21.52 -6.51 26.29
N TYR A 117 -20.30 -6.86 25.88
CA TYR A 117 -19.64 -8.07 26.34
C TYR A 117 -19.35 -8.04 27.85
N LEU A 118 -18.86 -6.90 28.36
CA LEU A 118 -18.56 -6.73 29.79
C LEU A 118 -19.82 -6.89 30.65
N GLN A 119 -20.95 -6.30 30.23
CA GLN A 119 -22.23 -6.41 30.95
C GLN A 119 -22.75 -7.85 30.99
N GLN A 120 -22.59 -8.59 29.89
CA GLN A 120 -23.11 -9.96 29.77
C GLN A 120 -22.22 -11.01 30.44
N ASN A 121 -20.90 -10.83 30.44
CA ASN A 121 -19.95 -11.88 30.82
C ASN A 121 -19.14 -11.57 32.09
N GLY A 122 -19.21 -10.33 32.60
CA GLY A 122 -18.47 -9.88 33.78
C GLY A 122 -16.98 -9.62 33.53
N VAL A 123 -16.34 -8.96 34.49
CA VAL A 123 -14.96 -8.43 34.35
C VAL A 123 -13.93 -9.52 34.07
N GLN A 124 -14.01 -10.68 34.76
CA GLN A 124 -13.02 -11.74 34.59
C GLN A 124 -13.01 -12.34 33.18
N ASN A 125 -14.18 -12.53 32.57
CA ASN A 125 -14.27 -13.04 31.20
C ASN A 125 -13.91 -11.94 30.19
N TYR A 126 -14.30 -10.69 30.45
CA TYR A 126 -13.91 -9.55 29.61
C TYR A 126 -12.39 -9.38 29.51
N MET A 127 -11.64 -9.55 30.60
CA MET A 127 -10.17 -9.45 30.57
C MET A 127 -9.49 -10.56 29.74
N LYS A 128 -10.21 -11.63 29.38
CA LYS A 128 -9.72 -12.73 28.53
C LYS A 128 -10.16 -12.61 27.07
N TYR A 129 -11.18 -11.80 26.79
CA TYR A 129 -11.77 -11.60 25.47
C TYR A 129 -10.93 -10.61 24.65
#